data_AF-A0A932SCV4-F1
#
_entry.id   AF-A0A932SCV4-F1
#
_cell.length_a   1.000
_cell.length_b   1.000
_cell.length_c   1.000
_cell.angle_alpha   90.00
_cell.angle_beta   90.00
_cell.angle_gamma   90.00
#
_symmetry.space_group_name_H-M   'P 1'
#
loop_
_entity.id
_entity.type
_entity.pdbx_description
1 polymer ?
#
loop_
_entity_poly.entity_id
_entity_poly.type
_entity_poly.pdbx_seq_one_letter_code
_entity_poly.pdbx_strand_id
1 'polypeptide(L)'
;LNPPLLRGTKGVVEVDWFMRIGMMLPAVACLGLGVFPTFFIQWMDIIPEQLTGSKIAASAGAFGWMWLTPVSHERASYSGPIVFLGILAVVVVTYLLLHVRRTAIHRAPIWDCGFGKLTSRMQYTATSFSMPIRRIFGFIFNIKEQVRKTGAGDWGLGTQRQGLGTGKNQPPAPSPKPLLHYHLRIRDRFWGWIYEPIADLSFWIARKVGMLQQGKIHIYLIYSFVTIIILLVFFR
;
A
#
# COMPACT_ATOMS: atom_id res chain seq x y z
N LEU A 1 25.96 -27.38 -20.17
CA LEU A 1 25.66 -25.95 -20.45
C LEU A 1 24.89 -25.39 -19.27
N ASN A 2 25.58 -24.68 -18.38
CA ASN A 2 24.98 -24.04 -17.20
C ASN A 2 23.96 -22.98 -17.65
N PRO A 3 22.75 -22.92 -17.05
CA PRO A 3 21.85 -21.82 -17.32
C PRO A 3 22.54 -20.52 -16.89
N PRO A 4 22.37 -19.42 -17.65
CA PRO A 4 22.80 -18.11 -17.19
C PRO A 4 21.83 -17.68 -16.09
N LEU A 5 22.06 -18.18 -14.87
CA LEU A 5 21.56 -17.54 -13.66
C LEU A 5 22.02 -16.09 -13.72
N LEU A 6 21.04 -15.20 -13.75
CA LEU A 6 21.11 -13.75 -13.61
C LEU A 6 22.47 -13.28 -13.09
N ARG A 7 23.32 -12.76 -13.98
CA ARG A 7 24.69 -12.27 -13.67
C ARG A 7 24.74 -11.08 -12.67
N GLY A 8 23.62 -10.76 -12.02
CA GLY A 8 23.46 -9.65 -11.07
C GLY A 8 23.01 -10.04 -9.66
N THR A 9 22.85 -11.33 -9.33
CA THR A 9 22.41 -11.78 -7.97
C THR A 9 23.59 -12.20 -7.08
N LYS A 10 24.73 -11.53 -7.18
CA LYS A 10 25.82 -11.71 -6.21
C LYS A 10 25.44 -10.94 -4.94
N GLY A 11 25.02 -11.66 -3.90
CA GLY A 11 24.64 -11.08 -2.59
C GLY A 11 23.16 -11.21 -2.21
N VAL A 12 22.37 -11.99 -2.96
CA VAL A 12 21.01 -12.34 -2.51
C VAL A 12 21.13 -13.42 -1.45
N VAL A 13 20.88 -13.04 -0.20
CA VAL A 13 20.81 -13.96 0.94
C VAL A 13 19.35 -14.34 1.16
N GLU A 14 19.08 -15.59 1.53
CA GLU A 14 17.74 -15.98 1.95
C GLU A 14 17.30 -15.20 3.19
N VAL A 15 16.00 -15.05 3.37
CA VAL A 15 15.43 -14.34 4.52
C VAL A 15 15.81 -15.05 5.82
N ASP A 16 16.32 -14.28 6.79
CA ASP A 16 16.72 -14.77 8.12
C ASP A 16 15.55 -15.38 8.91
N TRP A 17 15.88 -16.26 9.85
CA TRP A 17 14.90 -17.00 10.66
C TRP A 17 13.96 -16.09 11.45
N PHE A 18 14.46 -14.98 12.00
CA PHE A 18 13.65 -14.02 12.75
C PHE A 18 12.55 -13.39 11.89
N MET A 19 12.86 -13.06 10.64
CA MET A 19 11.88 -12.51 9.70
C MET A 19 10.90 -13.58 9.22
N ARG A 20 11.35 -14.84 9.06
CA ARG A 20 10.45 -15.98 8.77
C ARG A 20 9.45 -16.21 9.91
N ILE A 21 9.88 -16.17 11.18
CA ILE A 21 8.95 -16.27 12.32
C ILE A 21 7.92 -15.15 12.27
N GLY A 22 8.35 -13.92 11.97
CA GLY A 22 7.47 -12.77 11.81
C GLY A 22 6.41 -12.96 10.71
N MET A 23 6.71 -13.70 9.65
CA MET A 23 5.74 -14.05 8.60
C MET A 23 4.87 -15.26 8.97
N MET A 24 5.41 -16.22 9.71
CA MET A 24 4.67 -17.42 10.15
C MET A 24 3.61 -17.07 11.18
N LEU A 25 3.86 -16.10 12.06
CA LEU A 25 2.91 -15.66 13.08
C LEU A 25 1.54 -15.23 12.49
N PRO A 26 1.46 -14.24 11.56
CA PRO A 26 0.20 -13.87 10.94
C PRO A 26 -0.38 -14.98 10.07
N ALA A 27 0.45 -15.80 9.41
CA ALA A 27 -0.03 -16.92 8.60
C ALA A 27 -0.78 -17.96 9.45
N VAL A 28 -0.21 -18.34 10.59
CA VAL A 28 -0.85 -19.25 11.55
C VAL A 28 -2.09 -18.61 12.17
N ALA A 29 -2.05 -17.31 12.50
CA ALA A 29 -3.22 -16.60 13.00
C ALA A 29 -4.37 -16.58 11.97
N CYS A 30 -4.09 -16.33 10.69
CA CYS A 30 -5.10 -16.38 9.63
C CYS A 30 -5.72 -17.76 9.49
N LEU A 31 -4.91 -18.83 9.55
CA LEU A 31 -5.43 -20.20 9.51
C LEU A 31 -6.27 -20.51 10.75
N GLY A 32 -5.82 -20.13 11.95
CA GLY A 32 -6.57 -20.32 13.19
C GLY A 32 -7.93 -19.63 13.15
N LEU A 33 -7.95 -18.34 12.79
CA LEU A 33 -9.18 -17.54 12.67
C LEU A 33 -10.14 -18.10 11.61
N GLY A 34 -9.62 -18.59 10.49
CA GLY A 34 -10.43 -19.14 9.40
C GLY A 34 -10.98 -20.54 9.66
N VAL A 35 -10.19 -21.42 10.29
CA VAL A 35 -10.58 -22.81 10.55
C VAL A 35 -11.47 -22.92 11.80
N PHE A 36 -11.23 -22.10 12.83
CA PHE A 36 -11.98 -22.16 14.10
C PHE A 36 -12.73 -20.86 14.42
N PRO A 37 -13.58 -20.33 13.51
CA PRO A 37 -14.20 -19.02 13.71
C PRO A 37 -15.09 -18.97 14.96
N THR A 38 -15.77 -20.07 15.30
CA THR A 38 -16.66 -20.19 16.47
C THR A 38 -15.94 -19.98 17.80
N PHE A 39 -14.71 -20.50 17.95
CA PHE A 39 -13.89 -20.33 19.14
C PHE A 39 -13.52 -18.86 19.35
N PHE A 40 -13.08 -18.18 18.28
CA PHE A 40 -12.74 -16.76 18.34
C PHE A 40 -13.96 -15.88 18.59
N ILE A 41 -15.11 -16.19 17.99
CA ILE A 41 -16.35 -15.46 18.23
C ILE A 41 -16.79 -15.59 19.70
N GLN A 42 -16.69 -16.78 20.29
CA GLN A 42 -16.97 -16.98 21.72
C GLN A 42 -16.01 -16.18 22.62
N TRP A 43 -14.72 -16.16 22.28
CA TRP A 43 -13.74 -15.37 23.04
C TRP A 43 -14.01 -13.86 22.94
N MET A 44 -14.48 -13.39 21.78
CA MET A 44 -14.81 -11.99 21.55
C MET A 44 -16.20 -11.58 22.06
N ASP A 45 -17.04 -12.52 22.50
CA ASP A 45 -18.45 -12.29 22.88
C ASP A 45 -18.60 -11.34 24.08
N ILE A 46 -17.55 -11.15 24.87
CA ILE A 46 -17.51 -10.16 25.96
C ILE A 46 -17.68 -8.72 25.46
N ILE A 47 -17.24 -8.42 24.23
CA ILE A 47 -17.33 -7.09 23.64
C ILE A 47 -18.77 -6.75 23.27
N PRO A 48 -19.48 -7.53 22.42
CA PRO A 48 -20.89 -7.26 22.10
C PRO A 48 -21.81 -7.39 23.31
N GLU A 49 -21.50 -8.24 24.30
CA GLU A 49 -22.25 -8.29 25.56
C GLU A 49 -22.21 -6.95 26.31
N GLN A 50 -21.02 -6.31 26.41
CA GLN A 50 -20.89 -5.02 27.08
C GLN A 50 -21.48 -3.84 26.28
N LEU A 51 -21.46 -3.91 24.95
CA LEU A 51 -21.91 -2.82 24.08
C LEU A 51 -23.40 -2.88 23.73
N THR A 52 -23.96 -4.08 23.57
CA THR A 52 -25.33 -4.29 23.06
C THR A 52 -26.19 -5.17 23.96
N GLY A 53 -25.62 -5.77 25.02
CA GLY A 53 -26.33 -6.69 25.91
C GLY A 53 -26.67 -8.03 25.27
N SER A 54 -26.14 -8.32 24.07
CA SER A 54 -26.47 -9.52 23.30
C SER A 54 -25.22 -10.34 22.94
N LYS A 55 -25.37 -11.67 22.98
CA LYS A 55 -24.31 -12.63 22.66
C LYS A 55 -24.48 -13.14 21.24
N ILE A 56 -23.48 -12.92 20.39
CA ILE A 56 -23.48 -13.39 19.00
C ILE A 56 -23.24 -14.90 18.99
N ALA A 57 -22.39 -15.39 19.90
CA ALA A 57 -22.04 -16.80 20.01
C ALA A 57 -23.26 -17.71 20.26
N ALA A 58 -24.28 -17.22 20.95
CA ALA A 58 -25.51 -17.97 21.24
C ALA A 58 -26.30 -18.35 19.98
N SER A 59 -26.22 -17.53 18.93
CA SER A 59 -26.87 -17.79 17.63
C SER A 59 -25.92 -18.46 16.63
N ALA A 60 -24.64 -18.08 16.64
CA ALA A 60 -23.65 -18.50 15.65
C ALA A 60 -23.01 -19.87 15.93
N GLY A 61 -22.97 -20.30 17.19
CA GLY A 61 -22.40 -21.60 17.61
C GLY A 61 -23.44 -22.61 18.10
N ALA A 62 -24.73 -22.37 17.86
CA ALA A 62 -25.83 -23.20 18.37
C ALA A 62 -25.77 -24.67 17.91
N PHE A 63 -25.10 -24.95 16.78
CA PHE A 63 -25.00 -26.28 16.18
C PHE A 63 -23.59 -26.89 16.35
N GLY A 64 -22.84 -26.40 17.34
CA GLY A 64 -21.53 -26.90 17.74
C GLY A 64 -20.36 -26.10 17.15
N TRP A 65 -19.15 -26.42 17.63
CA TRP A 65 -17.91 -25.70 17.27
C TRP A 65 -17.58 -25.74 15.76
N MET A 66 -18.12 -26.72 15.04
CA MET A 66 -17.77 -26.96 13.65
C MET A 66 -18.63 -26.16 12.66
N TRP A 67 -19.82 -25.70 13.08
CA TRP A 67 -20.77 -25.00 12.23
C TRP A 67 -20.89 -23.54 12.65
N LEU A 68 -20.81 -22.64 11.67
CA LEU A 68 -21.10 -21.23 11.87
C LEU A 68 -22.44 -20.89 11.23
N THR A 69 -23.39 -20.42 12.05
CA THR A 69 -24.77 -20.13 11.63
C THR A 69 -25.11 -18.66 11.90
N PRO A 70 -24.59 -17.72 11.10
CA PRO A 70 -24.63 -16.28 11.38
C PRO A 70 -26.03 -15.64 11.44
N VAL A 71 -27.05 -16.22 10.79
CA VAL A 71 -28.41 -15.62 10.74
C VAL A 71 -29.52 -16.66 10.82
N SER A 72 -29.46 -17.72 10.00
CA SER A 72 -30.37 -18.86 10.08
C SER A 72 -29.79 -20.07 9.35
N HIS A 73 -30.16 -21.28 9.80
CA HIS A 73 -29.70 -22.56 9.25
C HIS A 73 -29.93 -22.69 7.75
N GLU A 74 -31.08 -22.19 7.28
CA GLU A 74 -31.51 -22.30 5.90
C GLU A 74 -30.85 -21.29 4.95
N ARG A 75 -30.34 -20.16 5.46
CA ARG A 75 -29.79 -19.08 4.61
C ARG A 75 -28.28 -19.11 4.50
N ALA A 76 -27.57 -19.46 5.57
CA ALA A 76 -26.11 -19.54 5.55
C ALA A 76 -25.62 -20.39 6.72
N SER A 77 -25.23 -21.63 6.42
CA SER A 77 -24.48 -22.48 7.35
C SER A 77 -23.22 -22.95 6.63
N TYR A 78 -22.05 -22.59 7.15
CA TYR A 78 -20.79 -23.10 6.63
C TYR A 78 -19.84 -23.47 7.78
N SER A 79 -18.96 -24.43 7.50
CA SER A 79 -18.00 -24.95 8.46
C SER A 79 -16.59 -24.66 7.98
N GLY A 80 -15.88 -23.81 8.73
CA GLY A 80 -14.50 -23.41 8.44
C GLY A 80 -13.57 -24.60 8.14
N PRO A 81 -13.57 -25.67 8.96
CA PRO A 81 -12.70 -26.83 8.71
C PRO A 81 -13.06 -27.60 7.44
N ILE A 82 -14.35 -27.74 7.10
CA ILE A 82 -14.77 -28.48 5.91
C ILE A 82 -14.41 -27.70 4.64
N VAL A 83 -14.61 -26.38 4.65
CA VAL A 83 -14.18 -25.52 3.54
C VAL A 83 -12.66 -25.60 3.36
N PHE A 84 -11.89 -25.55 4.46
CA PHE A 84 -10.44 -25.70 4.41
C PHE A 84 -10.01 -27.07 3.84
N LEU A 85 -10.61 -28.17 4.31
CA LEU A 85 -10.33 -29.51 3.78
C LEU A 85 -10.71 -29.65 2.31
N GLY A 86 -11.83 -29.04 1.88
CA GLY A 86 -12.24 -29.00 0.48
C GLY A 86 -11.23 -28.26 -0.40
N ILE A 87 -10.79 -27.08 0.01
CA ILE A 87 -9.73 -26.32 -0.69
C ILE A 87 -8.43 -27.13 -0.73
N LEU A 88 -8.02 -27.70 0.41
CA LEU A 88 -6.81 -28.52 0.51
C LEU A 88 -6.87 -29.73 -0.43
N ALA A 89 -8.01 -30.41 -0.49
CA ALA A 89 -8.22 -31.54 -1.39
C ALA A 89 -8.10 -31.12 -2.86
N VAL A 90 -8.75 -30.01 -3.27
CA VAL A 90 -8.64 -29.48 -4.64
C VAL A 90 -7.19 -29.13 -4.98
N VAL A 91 -6.47 -28.47 -4.06
CA VAL A 91 -5.05 -28.12 -4.26
C VAL A 91 -4.19 -29.37 -4.39
N VAL A 92 -4.34 -30.36 -3.50
CA VAL A 92 -3.57 -31.61 -3.54
C VAL A 92 -3.87 -32.39 -4.82
N VAL A 93 -5.14 -32.56 -5.18
CA VAL A 93 -5.53 -33.24 -6.43
C VAL A 93 -4.95 -32.51 -7.63
N THR A 94 -5.07 -31.19 -7.70
CA THR A 94 -4.50 -30.39 -8.80
C THR A 94 -2.99 -30.52 -8.85
N TYR A 95 -2.31 -30.45 -7.70
CA TYR A 95 -0.87 -30.63 -7.60
C TYR A 95 -0.43 -32.00 -8.11
N LEU A 96 -1.10 -33.07 -7.66
CA LEU A 96 -0.84 -34.43 -8.11
C LEU A 96 -1.10 -34.57 -9.62
N LEU A 97 -2.25 -34.11 -10.13
CA LEU A 97 -2.56 -34.18 -11.57
C LEU A 97 -1.52 -33.45 -12.43
N LEU A 98 -1.05 -32.27 -11.99
CA LEU A 98 -0.04 -31.49 -12.71
C LEU A 98 1.38 -32.07 -12.59
N HIS A 99 1.73 -32.72 -11.47
CA HIS A 99 3.09 -33.22 -11.22
C HIS A 99 3.27 -34.73 -11.46
N VAL A 100 2.19 -35.49 -11.62
CA VAL A 100 2.24 -36.92 -11.99
C VAL A 100 2.86 -37.09 -13.38
N ARG A 101 2.60 -36.15 -14.30
CA ARG A 101 3.30 -36.09 -15.58
C ARG A 101 4.57 -35.25 -15.42
N ARG A 102 5.70 -35.90 -15.18
CA ARG A 102 7.04 -35.27 -15.23
C ARG A 102 7.34 -34.82 -16.65
N THR A 103 6.74 -33.71 -17.06
CA THR A 103 7.05 -33.06 -18.32
C THR A 103 8.44 -32.44 -18.15
N ALA A 104 9.36 -32.73 -19.06
CA ALA A 104 10.69 -32.12 -19.03
C ALA A 104 10.53 -30.61 -19.20
N ILE A 105 10.60 -29.85 -18.11
CA ILE A 105 10.51 -28.39 -18.14
C ILE A 105 11.79 -27.88 -18.81
N HIS A 106 11.71 -27.56 -20.10
CA HIS A 106 12.82 -26.97 -20.82
C HIS A 106 12.84 -25.46 -20.60
N ARG A 107 13.93 -24.93 -20.05
CA ARG A 107 14.11 -23.49 -19.87
C ARG A 107 14.61 -22.88 -21.18
N ALA A 108 13.75 -22.15 -21.87
CA ALA A 108 14.08 -21.36 -23.04
C ALA A 108 14.24 -19.87 -22.66
N PRO A 109 14.95 -19.06 -23.46
CA PRO A 109 14.88 -17.61 -23.32
C PRO A 109 13.42 -17.15 -23.46
N ILE A 110 13.02 -16.20 -22.62
CA ILE A 110 11.70 -15.56 -22.72
C ILE A 110 11.61 -14.76 -24.01
N TRP A 111 10.42 -14.73 -24.63
CA TRP A 111 10.18 -13.94 -25.84
C TRP A 111 10.48 -12.47 -25.56
N ASP A 112 11.39 -11.90 -26.32
CA ASP A 112 11.90 -10.54 -26.14
C ASP A 112 11.50 -9.62 -27.28
N CYS A 113 10.48 -9.98 -28.06
CA CYS A 113 10.03 -9.25 -29.26
C CYS A 113 11.15 -8.92 -30.26
N GLY A 114 12.26 -9.68 -30.27
CA GLY A 114 13.40 -9.46 -31.15
C GLY A 114 14.45 -8.49 -30.63
N PHE A 115 14.39 -8.07 -29.36
CA PHE A 115 15.38 -7.16 -28.75
C PHE A 115 16.69 -7.85 -28.30
N GLY A 116 16.79 -9.18 -28.47
CA GLY A 116 17.95 -10.02 -28.21
C GLY A 116 18.25 -10.27 -26.71
N LYS A 117 18.43 -9.20 -25.92
CA LYS A 117 18.78 -9.28 -24.49
C LYS A 117 17.96 -8.29 -23.66
N LEU A 118 17.05 -8.82 -22.84
CA LEU A 118 16.33 -8.03 -21.84
C LEU A 118 17.29 -7.54 -20.75
N THR A 119 17.24 -6.25 -20.49
CA THR A 119 17.97 -5.59 -19.39
C THR A 119 16.99 -5.12 -18.32
N SER A 120 17.45 -4.94 -17.08
CA SER A 120 16.60 -4.43 -15.99
C SER A 120 15.96 -3.07 -16.30
N ARG A 121 16.57 -2.27 -17.18
CA ARG A 121 16.02 -0.96 -17.63
C ARG A 121 14.79 -1.09 -18.52
N MET A 122 14.53 -2.28 -19.09
CA MET A 122 13.37 -2.56 -19.94
C MET A 122 12.16 -3.07 -19.15
N GLN A 123 12.34 -3.34 -17.85
CA GLN A 123 11.24 -3.83 -17.00
C GLN A 123 10.26 -2.69 -16.69
N TYR A 124 8.97 -3.04 -16.60
CA TYR A 124 7.96 -2.12 -16.10
C TYR A 124 8.32 -1.70 -14.67
N THR A 125 8.43 -0.40 -14.47
CA THR A 125 8.60 0.21 -13.15
C THR A 125 7.26 0.41 -12.45
N ALA A 126 7.27 0.62 -11.13
CA ALA A 126 6.05 0.90 -10.37
C ALA A 126 5.25 2.11 -10.90
N THR A 127 5.92 3.10 -11.50
CA THR A 127 5.29 4.28 -12.10
C THR A 127 4.50 3.94 -13.37
N SER A 128 5.01 3.06 -14.22
CA SER A 128 4.29 2.61 -15.42
C SER A 128 3.15 1.65 -15.09
N PHE A 129 3.31 0.79 -14.07
CA PHE A 129 2.24 -0.07 -13.58
C PHE A 129 1.03 0.74 -13.05
N SER A 130 1.30 1.82 -12.32
CA SER A 130 0.26 2.67 -11.73
C SER A 130 -0.25 3.78 -12.65
N MET A 131 0.27 3.91 -13.87
CA MET A 131 -0.11 4.96 -14.83
C MET A 131 -1.61 4.95 -15.19
N PRO A 132 -2.27 3.79 -15.45
CA PRO A 132 -3.69 3.78 -15.80
C PRO A 132 -4.57 4.27 -14.64
N ILE A 133 -4.30 3.78 -13.43
CA ILE A 133 -5.02 4.17 -12.21
C ILE A 133 -4.89 5.68 -11.99
N ARG A 134 -3.68 6.22 -12.12
CA ARG A 134 -3.43 7.67 -12.00
C ARG A 134 -4.19 8.49 -13.03
N ARG A 135 -4.33 8.00 -14.27
CA ARG A 135 -5.10 8.69 -15.31
C ARG A 135 -6.60 8.67 -15.03
N ILE A 136 -7.15 7.53 -14.59
CA ILE A 136 -8.58 7.40 -14.23
C ILE A 136 -8.92 8.30 -13.04
N PHE A 137 -8.09 8.29 -12.00
CA PHE A 137 -8.30 9.10 -10.79
C PHE A 137 -7.59 10.46 -10.86
N GLY A 138 -7.22 10.92 -12.06
CA GLY A 138 -6.52 12.21 -12.23
C GLY A 138 -7.34 13.43 -11.83
N PHE A 139 -8.66 13.29 -11.63
CA PHE A 139 -9.49 14.36 -11.06
C PHE A 139 -9.25 14.55 -9.55
N ILE A 140 -8.89 13.48 -8.84
CA ILE A 140 -8.57 13.48 -7.41
C ILE A 140 -7.12 13.94 -7.18
N PHE A 141 -6.22 13.54 -8.07
CA PHE A 141 -4.79 13.78 -7.92
C PHE A 141 -4.31 14.88 -8.87
N ASN A 142 -3.61 15.89 -8.35
CA ASN A 142 -2.92 16.88 -9.17
C ASN A 142 -1.58 16.29 -9.65
N ILE A 143 -1.64 15.54 -10.76
CA ILE A 143 -0.50 14.84 -11.36
C ILE A 143 0.21 15.79 -12.31
N LYS A 144 1.49 16.07 -12.03
CA LYS A 144 2.37 16.82 -12.93
C LYS A 144 3.50 15.92 -13.40
N GLU A 145 3.53 15.68 -14.71
CA GLU A 145 4.53 14.87 -15.39
C GLU A 145 5.41 15.80 -16.22
N GLN A 146 6.73 15.76 -15.97
CA GLN A 146 7.70 16.56 -16.70
C GLN A 146 8.81 15.66 -17.24
N VAL A 147 8.99 15.70 -18.55
CA VAL A 147 10.08 15.01 -19.24
C VAL A 147 11.11 16.06 -19.64
N ARG A 148 12.25 16.09 -18.94
CA ARG A 148 13.38 16.93 -19.34
C ARG A 148 14.29 16.13 -20.25
N LYS A 149 14.41 16.56 -21.51
CA LYS A 149 15.46 16.08 -22.41
C LYS A 149 16.68 16.98 -22.17
N THR A 150 17.65 16.48 -21.43
CA THR A 150 18.93 17.19 -21.29
C THR A 150 19.65 17.06 -22.62
N GLY A 151 19.77 18.17 -23.34
CA GLY A 151 20.54 18.21 -24.59
C GLY A 151 22.02 17.96 -24.30
N ALA A 152 22.76 17.45 -25.28
CA ALA A 152 24.20 17.25 -25.19
C ALA A 152 24.97 18.50 -24.70
N GLY A 153 24.43 19.70 -24.92
CA GLY A 153 25.01 20.98 -24.48
C GLY A 153 24.60 21.46 -23.09
N ASP A 154 23.60 20.85 -22.43
CA ASP A 154 23.11 21.28 -21.11
C ASP A 154 23.99 20.78 -19.94
N TRP A 155 24.84 19.77 -20.18
CA TRP A 155 25.73 19.17 -19.17
C TRP A 155 26.96 20.02 -18.84
N GLY A 156 26.99 21.32 -19.13
CA GLY A 156 28.14 22.19 -18.86
C GLY A 156 29.43 21.83 -19.62
N LEU A 157 29.43 20.73 -20.37
CA LEU A 157 30.39 20.42 -21.42
C LEU A 157 30.06 21.26 -22.65
N GLY A 158 30.15 22.59 -22.47
CA GLY A 158 30.39 23.48 -23.58
C GLY A 158 31.70 23.04 -24.22
N THR A 159 31.63 22.29 -25.31
CA THR A 159 32.79 22.12 -26.18
C THR A 159 33.03 23.48 -26.82
N GLN A 160 33.79 24.34 -26.14
CA GLN A 160 34.43 25.49 -26.75
C GLN A 160 35.44 24.97 -27.77
N ARG A 161 34.96 24.61 -28.97
CA ARG A 161 35.80 24.54 -30.16
C ARG A 161 35.96 25.96 -30.67
N GLN A 162 36.81 26.74 -29.98
CA GLN A 162 37.47 27.88 -30.63
C GLN A 162 38.40 27.31 -31.71
N GLY A 163 38.34 27.93 -32.88
CA GLY A 163 38.90 27.40 -34.12
C GLY A 163 40.38 27.04 -34.02
N LEU A 164 40.71 25.86 -34.52
CA LEU A 164 41.97 25.63 -35.20
C LEU A 164 41.64 24.83 -36.46
N GLY A 165 41.77 25.49 -37.61
CA GLY A 165 41.54 24.85 -38.89
C GLY A 165 42.52 23.69 -39.08
N THR A 166 42.00 22.54 -39.53
CA THR A 166 42.65 21.62 -40.48
C THR A 166 41.73 20.40 -40.69
N GLY A 167 41.51 20.03 -41.96
CA GLY A 167 40.95 18.73 -42.36
C GLY A 167 39.47 18.71 -42.74
N LYS A 168 39.18 18.79 -44.05
CA LYS A 168 37.84 18.63 -44.66
C LYS A 168 37.21 17.22 -44.53
N ASN A 169 37.88 16.25 -43.88
CA ASN A 169 37.49 14.82 -43.92
C ASN A 169 37.41 14.15 -42.53
N GLN A 170 37.07 14.88 -41.46
CA GLN A 170 36.84 14.25 -40.16
C GLN A 170 35.36 13.85 -40.03
N PRO A 171 35.02 12.56 -39.76
CA PRO A 171 33.64 12.19 -39.49
C PRO A 171 33.14 12.95 -38.24
N PRO A 172 31.89 13.44 -38.24
CA PRO A 172 31.35 14.14 -37.08
C PRO A 172 31.38 13.22 -35.86
N ALA A 173 31.92 13.72 -34.75
CA ALA A 173 31.94 12.99 -33.49
C ALA A 173 30.50 12.58 -33.11
N PRO A 174 30.28 11.36 -32.56
CA PRO A 174 28.95 10.92 -32.19
C PRO A 174 28.35 11.89 -31.17
N SER A 175 27.25 12.54 -31.55
CA SER A 175 26.52 13.45 -30.67
C SER A 175 26.15 12.72 -29.37
N PRO A 176 26.39 13.31 -28.18
CA PRO A 176 25.98 12.72 -26.93
C PRO A 176 24.48 12.43 -26.97
N LYS A 177 24.10 11.18 -26.65
CA LYS A 177 22.70 10.77 -26.63
C LYS A 177 21.95 11.64 -25.61
N PRO A 178 20.82 12.26 -25.97
CA PRO A 178 20.08 13.10 -25.03
C PRO A 178 19.64 12.27 -23.82
N LEU A 179 19.97 12.70 -22.62
CA LEU A 179 19.51 12.03 -21.40
C LEU A 179 18.08 12.47 -21.10
N LEU A 180 17.16 11.51 -21.09
CA LEU A 180 15.76 11.70 -20.69
C LEU A 180 15.66 11.59 -19.17
N HIS A 181 15.40 12.72 -18.50
CA HIS A 181 15.07 12.77 -17.07
C HIS A 181 13.56 12.84 -16.90
N TYR A 182 13.01 11.83 -16.25
CA TYR A 182 11.59 11.72 -15.95
C TYR A 182 11.33 12.16 -14.51
N HIS A 183 10.56 13.25 -14.33
CA HIS A 183 10.11 13.70 -13.02
C HIS A 183 8.59 13.62 -12.92
N LEU A 184 8.12 12.89 -11.91
CA LEU A 184 6.71 12.76 -11.59
C LEU A 184 6.46 13.35 -10.19
N ARG A 185 5.57 14.34 -10.11
CA ARG A 185 5.05 14.82 -8.82
C ARG A 185 3.55 14.53 -8.75
N ILE A 186 3.16 13.82 -7.70
CA ILE A 186 1.77 13.50 -7.37
C ILE A 186 1.44 14.33 -6.13
N ARG A 187 0.44 15.22 -6.24
CA ARG A 187 -0.11 15.95 -5.10
C ARG A 187 -1.59 15.61 -4.95
N ASP A 188 -2.07 15.53 -3.73
CA ASP A 188 -3.48 15.27 -3.46
C ASP A 188 -4.29 16.57 -3.55
N ARG A 189 -5.39 16.57 -4.32
CA ARG A 189 -6.30 17.71 -4.38
C ARG A 189 -7.05 17.88 -3.06
N PHE A 190 -7.39 16.76 -2.41
CA PHE A 190 -8.11 16.72 -1.14
C PHE A 190 -7.42 17.51 -0.04
N TRP A 191 -6.09 17.54 -0.02
CA TRP A 191 -5.35 18.31 0.97
C TRP A 191 -5.72 19.79 0.95
N GLY A 192 -5.76 20.41 -0.24
CA GLY A 192 -6.11 21.83 -0.37
C GLY A 192 -7.60 22.12 -0.16
N TRP A 193 -8.48 21.14 -0.37
CA TRP A 193 -9.93 21.35 -0.22
C TRP A 193 -10.46 21.09 1.19
N ILE A 194 -9.82 20.19 1.94
CA ILE A 194 -10.31 19.74 3.25
C ILE A 194 -9.32 20.14 4.34
N TYR A 195 -8.05 19.76 4.20
CA TYR A 195 -7.09 19.93 5.28
C TYR A 195 -6.63 21.39 5.43
N GLU A 196 -6.33 22.06 4.32
CA GLU A 196 -5.92 23.48 4.33
C GLU A 196 -6.98 24.39 4.99
N PRO A 197 -8.27 24.35 4.63
CA PRO A 197 -9.26 25.20 5.31
C PRO A 197 -9.53 24.80 6.76
N ILE A 198 -9.48 23.51 7.12
CA ILE A 198 -9.62 23.09 8.52
C ILE A 198 -8.44 23.57 9.35
N ALA A 199 -7.23 23.48 8.82
CA ALA A 199 -6.03 23.99 9.47
C ALA A 199 -6.12 25.50 9.66
N ASP A 200 -6.47 26.24 8.61
CA ASP A 200 -6.65 27.70 8.67
C ASP A 200 -7.75 28.11 9.64
N LEU A 201 -8.87 27.38 9.67
CA LEU A 201 -9.95 27.59 10.63
C LEU A 201 -9.47 27.33 12.05
N SER A 202 -8.73 26.24 12.28
CA SER A 202 -8.14 25.93 13.58
C SER A 202 -7.21 27.06 14.05
N PHE A 203 -6.34 27.54 13.17
CA PHE A 203 -5.47 28.68 13.47
C PHE A 203 -6.24 30.00 13.65
N TRP A 204 -7.35 30.19 12.95
CA TRP A 204 -8.23 31.34 13.14
C TRP A 204 -8.90 31.31 14.52
N ILE A 205 -9.45 30.17 14.93
CA ILE A 205 -10.03 29.98 16.27
C ILE A 205 -8.95 30.17 17.34
N ALA A 206 -7.78 29.54 17.18
CA ALA A 206 -6.69 29.66 18.13
C ALA A 206 -6.25 31.12 18.33
N ARG A 207 -6.16 31.90 17.24
CA ARG A 207 -5.86 33.34 17.32
C ARG A 207 -6.97 34.12 18.02
N LYS A 208 -8.24 33.80 17.76
CA LYS A 208 -9.39 34.43 18.44
C LYS A 208 -9.44 34.12 19.94
N VAL A 209 -9.15 32.88 20.33
CA VAL A 209 -9.03 32.49 21.74
C VAL A 209 -7.83 33.15 22.40
N GLY A 210 -6.70 33.26 21.70
CA GLY A 210 -5.54 34.04 22.18
C GLY A 210 -5.88 35.52 22.40
N MET A 211 -6.76 36.11 21.59
CA MET A 211 -7.26 37.46 21.82
C MET A 211 -8.17 37.60 23.06
N LEU A 212 -8.82 36.52 23.50
CA LEU A 212 -9.62 36.49 24.73
C LEU A 212 -8.76 36.49 26.00
N GLN A 213 -7.49 36.12 25.88
CA GLN A 213 -6.51 36.15 26.98
C GLN A 213 -5.94 37.56 27.23
N GLN A 214 -6.74 38.62 27.09
CA GLN A 214 -6.31 39.97 27.48
C GLN A 214 -6.14 40.04 29.00
N GLY A 215 -5.00 40.55 29.46
CA GLY A 215 -4.48 40.50 30.85
C GLY A 215 -5.28 41.24 31.94
N LYS A 216 -6.60 41.40 31.79
CA LYS A 216 -7.49 41.93 32.83
C LYS A 216 -8.02 40.79 33.69
N ILE A 217 -7.55 40.71 34.93
CA ILE A 217 -7.93 39.68 35.92
C ILE A 217 -9.45 39.54 36.09
N HIS A 218 -10.20 40.63 36.00
CA HIS A 218 -11.66 40.62 36.14
C HIS A 218 -12.39 39.76 35.11
N ILE A 219 -11.87 39.64 33.88
CA ILE A 219 -12.49 38.83 32.82
C ILE A 219 -12.42 37.34 33.20
N TYR A 220 -11.29 36.90 33.75
CA TYR A 220 -11.11 35.53 34.24
C TYR A 220 -12.06 35.19 35.41
N LEU A 221 -12.24 36.13 36.34
CA LEU A 221 -13.15 35.94 37.48
C LEU A 221 -14.61 35.77 37.03
N ILE A 222 -15.05 36.54 36.03
CA ILE A 222 -16.40 36.39 35.46
C ILE A 222 -16.55 35.02 34.79
N TYR A 223 -15.57 34.59 33.99
CA TYR A 223 -15.63 33.26 33.37
C TYR A 223 -15.69 32.13 34.39
N SER A 224 -14.87 32.18 35.44
CA SER A 224 -14.89 31.18 36.52
C SER A 224 -16.19 31.17 37.30
N PHE A 225 -16.76 32.34 37.61
CA PHE A 225 -18.04 32.42 38.32
C PHE A 225 -19.20 31.84 37.49
N VAL A 226 -19.25 32.18 36.20
CA VAL A 226 -20.27 31.66 35.26
C VAL A 226 -20.13 30.16 35.05
N THR A 227 -18.91 29.62 34.89
CA THR A 227 -18.71 28.17 34.76
C THR A 227 -19.13 27.41 36.00
N ILE A 228 -18.88 27.95 37.21
CA ILE A 228 -19.36 27.35 38.47
C ILE A 228 -20.89 27.32 38.52
N ILE A 229 -21.57 28.41 38.16
CA ILE A 229 -23.05 28.44 38.13
C ILE A 229 -23.59 27.41 37.15
N ILE A 230 -23.03 27.33 35.93
CA ILE A 230 -23.47 26.36 34.91
C ILE A 230 -23.27 24.94 35.39
N LEU A 231 -22.09 24.62 35.94
CA LEU A 231 -21.81 23.31 36.53
C LEU A 231 -22.80 22.98 37.64
N LEU A 232 -23.09 23.93 38.53
CA LEU A 232 -24.02 23.74 39.64
C LEU A 232 -25.45 23.50 39.16
N VAL A 233 -25.90 24.18 38.10
CA VAL A 233 -27.23 23.95 37.51
C VAL A 233 -27.30 22.59 36.80
N PHE A 234 -26.23 22.16 36.15
CA PHE A 234 -26.20 20.88 35.43
C PHE A 234 -26.02 19.65 36.35
N PHE A 235 -25.33 19.82 37.49
CA PHE A 235 -25.05 18.76 38.47
C PHE A 235 -26.01 18.76 39.67
N ARG A 236 -27.03 19.62 39.66
CA ARG A 236 -28.13 19.60 40.62
C ARG A 236 -29.30 18.80 40.08
#